data_AF-A0A239BNC0-F1
#
_entry.id   AF-A0A239BNC0-F1
#
_cell.length_a   1.000
_cell.length_b   1.000
_cell.length_c   1.000
_cell.angle_alpha   90.00
_cell.angle_beta   90.00
_cell.angle_gamma   90.00
#
_symmetry.space_group_name_H-M   'P 1'
#
loop_
_entity.id
_entity.type
_entity.pdbx_description
1 polymer ?
#
loop_
_entity_poly.entity_id
_entity_poly.type
_entity_poly.pdbx_seq_one_letter_code
_entity_poly.pdbx_strand_id
1 'polypeptide(L)'
;MPITGDVADPEVRVLGAVRRQFSGDAFRWDLRRVAAGAAWGLDVTCDLVGERDESVGVLLRGLTTQMRQQGMIPVTVDRFH
;
A
#
# COMPACT_ATOMS: atom_id res chain seq x y z
N MET A 1 2.55 -25.09 1.85
CA MET A 1 1.16 -25.20 2.37
C MET A 1 0.29 -24.27 1.55
N PRO A 2 -0.84 -24.71 0.97
CA PRO A 2 -1.75 -23.79 0.31
C PRO A 2 -2.46 -22.98 1.39
N ILE A 3 -2.47 -21.66 1.24
CA ILE A 3 -3.17 -20.74 2.14
C ILE A 3 -4.67 -21.08 2.00
N THR A 4 -5.23 -21.70 3.04
CA THR A 4 -6.64 -22.12 3.10
C THR A 4 -7.44 -20.96 3.65
N GLY A 5 -7.52 -19.88 2.89
CA GLY A 5 -8.40 -18.76 3.19
C GLY A 5 -9.16 -18.43 1.92
N ASP A 6 -10.45 -18.13 2.06
CA ASP A 6 -11.28 -17.71 0.94
C ASP A 6 -10.61 -16.50 0.28
N VAL A 7 -10.41 -16.55 -1.04
CA VAL A 7 -9.90 -15.39 -1.77
C VAL A 7 -10.88 -14.23 -1.65
N ALA A 8 -12.13 -14.40 -1.24
CA ALA A 8 -13.05 -13.32 -0.91
C ALA A 8 -12.75 -12.62 0.44
N ASP A 9 -11.97 -13.24 1.33
CA ASP A 9 -11.63 -12.67 2.63
C ASP A 9 -10.61 -11.53 2.49
N PRO A 10 -10.94 -10.29 2.91
CA PRO A 10 -10.06 -9.14 2.80
C PRO A 10 -8.76 -9.28 3.61
N GLU A 11 -8.75 -10.00 4.74
CA GLU A 11 -7.55 -10.16 5.56
C GLU A 11 -6.57 -11.16 4.93
N VAL A 12 -7.08 -12.20 4.26
CA VAL A 12 -6.28 -13.22 3.55
C VAL A 12 -5.61 -12.64 2.30
N ARG A 13 -6.10 -11.52 1.77
CA ARG A 13 -5.53 -10.83 0.59
C ARG A 13 -4.32 -9.97 0.92
N VAL A 14 -4.08 -9.63 2.18
CA VAL A 14 -2.95 -8.78 2.58
C VAL A 14 -1.68 -9.63 2.61
N LEU A 15 -0.74 -9.32 1.72
CA LEU A 15 0.52 -10.06 1.64
C LEU A 15 1.62 -9.47 2.54
N GLY A 16 1.46 -8.23 2.98
CA GLY A 16 2.41 -7.60 3.87
C GLY A 16 1.99 -6.19 4.24
N ALA A 17 2.33 -5.83 5.48
CA ALA A 17 2.21 -4.49 6.02
C ALA A 17 3.61 -3.97 6.32
N VAL A 18 3.91 -2.75 5.89
CA VAL A 18 5.15 -2.05 6.25
C VAL A 18 4.80 -0.79 6.99
N ARG A 19 5.57 -0.51 8.05
CA ARG A 19 5.52 0.75 8.79
C ARG A 19 6.87 1.44 8.69
N ARG A 20 6.85 2.75 8.47
CA ARG A 20 8.04 3.59 8.43
C ARG A 20 7.77 4.89 9.15
N GLN A 21 8.72 5.34 9.95
CA GLN A 21 8.67 6.64 10.60
C GLN A 21 9.81 7.52 10.06
N PHE A 22 9.54 8.78 9.77
CA PHE A 22 10.54 9.73 9.30
C PHE A 22 10.19 11.15 9.73
N SER A 23 11.10 11.84 10.42
CA SER A 23 10.93 13.25 10.80
C SER A 23 9.62 13.56 11.56
N GLY A 24 9.17 12.62 12.41
CA GLY A 24 7.91 12.71 13.16
C GLY A 24 6.69 12.14 12.42
N ASP A 25 6.75 12.05 11.10
CA ASP A 25 5.67 11.51 10.26
C ASP A 25 5.68 9.97 10.32
N ALA A 26 4.50 9.36 10.39
CA ALA A 26 4.33 7.91 10.37
C ALA A 26 3.60 7.47 9.10
N PHE A 27 4.18 6.48 8.42
CA PHE A 27 3.65 5.92 7.18
C PHE A 27 3.41 4.44 7.36
N ARG A 28 2.24 3.99 6.95
CA ARG A 28 1.89 2.57 6.89
C ARG A 28 1.37 2.27 5.50
N TRP A 29 1.78 1.14 4.93
CA TRP A 29 1.14 0.66 3.72
C TRP A 29 0.94 -0.84 3.76
N ASP A 30 -0.19 -1.25 3.21
CA ASP A 30 -0.58 -2.64 3.04
C ASP A 30 -0.62 -2.98 1.55
N LEU A 31 0.00 -4.10 1.17
CA LEU A 31 -0.11 -4.63 -0.19
C LEU A 31 -1.15 -5.74 -0.20
N ARG A 32 -2.21 -5.57 -1.00
CA ARG A 32 -3.29 -6.55 -1.11
C ARG A 32 -3.52 -7.02 -2.54
N ARG A 33 -3.87 -8.30 -2.69
CA ARG A 33 -4.29 -8.84 -3.98
C ARG A 33 -5.78 -8.54 -4.20
N VAL A 34 -6.13 -7.83 -5.28
CA VAL A 34 -7.51 -7.36 -5.51
C VAL A 34 -8.31 -8.32 -6.38
N ALA A 35 -7.65 -9.04 -7.29
CA ALA A 35 -8.27 -10.05 -8.16
C ALA A 35 -7.29 -11.19 -8.48
N ALA A 36 -7.82 -12.28 -9.05
CA ALA A 36 -6.99 -13.34 -9.63
C ALA A 36 -6.22 -12.78 -10.84
N GLY A 37 -4.94 -12.42 -10.64
CA GLY A 37 -4.10 -11.84 -11.69
C GLY A 37 -2.99 -10.92 -11.15
N ALA A 38 -2.61 -9.93 -11.95
CA ALA A 38 -1.57 -8.93 -11.66
C ALA A 38 -2.11 -7.60 -11.09
N ALA A 39 -3.38 -7.58 -10.67
CA ALA A 39 -4.02 -6.41 -10.08
C ALA A 39 -3.80 -6.38 -8.56
N TRP A 40 -3.25 -5.26 -8.08
CA TRP A 40 -2.86 -5.06 -6.68
C TRP A 40 -3.44 -3.77 -6.12
N GLY A 41 -3.83 -3.80 -4.85
CA GLY A 41 -4.18 -2.62 -4.07
C GLY A 41 -3.01 -2.24 -3.19
N LEU A 42 -2.74 -0.94 -3.10
CA LEU A 42 -1.76 -0.38 -2.18
C LEU A 42 -2.47 0.66 -1.32
N ASP A 43 -2.83 0.27 -0.11
CA ASP A 43 -3.53 1.15 0.81
C ASP A 43 -2.48 1.88 1.67
N VAL A 44 -2.43 3.22 1.60
CA VAL A 44 -1.38 4.02 2.26
C VAL A 44 -2.01 4.91 3.32
N THR A 45 -1.63 4.70 4.57
CA THR A 45 -1.99 5.57 5.69
C THR A 45 -0.81 6.45 6.05
N CYS A 46 -1.02 7.77 6.07
CA CYS A 46 -0.03 8.75 6.49
C CYS A 46 -0.56 9.48 7.72
N ASP A 47 0.25 9.58 8.76
CA ASP A 47 0.04 10.45 9.91
C ASP A 47 1.16 11.49 9.87
N LEU A 48 0.81 12.70 9.43
CA LEU A 48 1.78 13.76 9.14
C LEU A 48 1.78 14.81 10.25
N VAL A 49 2.97 15.22 10.67
CA VAL A 49 3.17 16.37 11.54
C VAL A 49 3.10 17.64 10.69
N GLY A 50 1.89 18.22 10.61
CA GLY A 50 1.60 19.46 9.87
C GLY A 50 1.21 19.26 8.41
N GLU A 51 1.03 20.36 7.67
CA GLU A 51 0.60 20.33 6.27
C GLU A 51 1.77 19.95 5.33
N ARG A 52 2.07 18.65 5.21
CA ARG A 52 3.17 18.13 4.36
C ARG A 52 2.70 17.28 3.18
N ASP A 53 1.74 17.79 2.40
CA ASP A 53 1.11 17.04 1.30
C ASP A 53 2.11 16.64 0.17
N GLU A 54 3.13 17.46 -0.09
CA GLU A 54 4.17 17.15 -1.09
C GLU A 54 4.97 15.88 -0.75
N SER A 55 5.22 15.62 0.54
CA SER A 55 5.97 14.45 0.99
C SER A 55 5.23 13.14 0.70
N VAL A 56 3.90 13.17 0.83
CA VAL A 56 3.02 12.05 0.49
C VAL A 56 3.03 11.80 -1.02
N GLY A 57 3.01 12.85 -1.84
CA GLY A 57 3.12 12.74 -3.30
C GLY A 57 4.39 12.02 -3.75
N VAL A 58 5.54 12.37 -3.16
CA VAL A 58 6.83 11.73 -3.44
C VAL A 58 6.82 10.26 -3.03
N LEU A 59 6.32 9.95 -1.83
CA LEU A 59 6.20 8.58 -1.33
C LEU A 59 5.35 7.71 -2.27
N LEU A 60 4.15 8.18 -2.60
CA LEU A 60 3.21 7.44 -3.47
C LEU A 60 3.80 7.19 -4.85
N ARG A 61 4.52 8.17 -5.41
CA ARG A 61 5.22 7.99 -6.69
C ARG A 61 6.30 6.92 -6.58
N GLY A 62 7.09 6.92 -5.51
CA GLY A 62 8.12 5.92 -5.24
C GLY A 62 7.56 4.51 -5.14
N LEU A 63 6.55 4.30 -4.28
CA LEU A 63 5.88 3.01 -4.10
C LEU A 63 5.23 2.51 -5.39
N THR A 64 4.51 3.38 -6.10
CA THR A 64 3.90 3.06 -7.41
C THR A 64 4.95 2.63 -8.44
N THR A 65 6.11 3.30 -8.46
CA THR A 65 7.21 2.98 -9.37
C THR A 65 7.79 1.60 -9.05
N GLN A 66 8.06 1.33 -7.78
CA GLN A 66 8.56 0.03 -7.33
C GLN A 66 7.57 -1.09 -7.64
N MET A 67 6.27 -0.86 -7.45
CA MET A 67 5.25 -1.84 -7.80
C MET A 67 5.24 -2.18 -9.29
N ARG A 68 5.28 -1.17 -10.16
CA ARG A 68 5.33 -1.36 -11.61
C ARG A 68 6.58 -2.12 -12.05
N GLN A 69 7.74 -1.86 -11.43
CA GLN A 69 8.98 -2.61 -11.70
C GLN A 69 8.86 -4.10 -11.36
N GLN A 70 7.98 -4.46 -10.43
CA GLN A 70 7.68 -5.85 -10.06
C GLN A 70 6.52 -6.45 -10.88
N GLY A 71 6.06 -5.78 -11.95
CA GLY A 71 4.95 -6.25 -12.79
C GLY A 71 3.57 -6.10 -12.15
N MET A 72 3.45 -5.32 -11.08
CA MET A 72 2.18 -5.09 -10.38
C MET A 72 1.47 -3.84 -10.91
N ILE A 73 0.14 -3.92 -11.06
CA ILE A 73 -0.71 -2.78 -11.44
C ILE A 73 -1.44 -2.27 -10.19
N PRO A 74 -1.14 -1.05 -9.69
CA PRO A 74 -1.83 -0.47 -8.53
C PRO A 74 -3.23 0.02 -8.94
N VAL A 75 -4.25 -0.37 -8.17
CA VAL A 75 -5.67 -0.14 -8.50
C VAL A 75 -6.36 0.84 -7.54
N THR A 76 -5.91 0.96 -6.29
CA THR A 76 -6.43 1.94 -5.32
C THR A 76 -5.27 2.52 -4.50
N VAL A 77 -5.30 3.83 -4.29
CA VAL A 77 -4.44 4.56 -3.35
C VAL A 77 -5.37 5.50 -2.58
N ASP A 78 -5.83 5.06 -1.41
CA ASP A 78 -6.58 5.91 -0.50
C ASP A 78 -5.61 6.66 0.40
N ARG A 79 -5.88 7.95 0.64
CA ARG A 79 -5.12 8.81 1.55
C ARG A 79 -6.03 9.17 2.72
N PHE A 80 -5.56 8.94 3.94
CA PHE A 80 -6.19 9.48 5.13
C PHE A 80 -5.31 10.63 5.65
N HIS A 81 -5.94 11.78 5.91
CA HIS A 81 -5.34 12.97 6.50
C HIS A 81 -5.85 13.12 7.93
#